data_AF-A0AAC9AED6-F1
#
_entry.id   AF-A0AAC9AED6-F1
#
_cell.length_a   1.000
_cell.length_b   1.000
_cell.length_c   1.000
_cell.angle_alpha   90.00
_cell.angle_beta   90.00
_cell.angle_gamma   90.00
#
_symmetry.space_group_name_H-M   'P 1'
#
loop_
_entity.id
_entity.type
_entity.pdbx_description
1 polymer ?
#
loop_
_entity_poly.entity_id
_entity_poly.type
_entity_poly.pdbx_seq_one_letter_code
_entity_poly.pdbx_strand_id
1 'polypeptide(L)'
;MNYLVLAVVAGLINVVMSFLTMSVLISTAVIFFTILLASFIFNKTLGSGKTNAFSEGVGDDSLSSSQPPSSQTDATKVSHAASNIAIGGASISFFLEQLANAFKEQVANIGEMSGRLQHLESSSSQLDALAKTASSSMNESDEKTQFGSTSLKEVLNQQQQLVKNINASSDALIALKSKAEGISTITNTINQLADQTNMLALNAAIEAARAGEQGRGFAVVADEVRELAKKTTDATSGIETLLQDMNTSSQKAVATMDKVLSSSDDMNAKLQESEAAISHSSLLSTKARDSMEAMQGMVEDNAEHSAGISANILQLHQTTGNLERDLSDVSAQALSLSSQAEDIFRLLESFDVNDRNSEVRDIAISTAKTIGKRFEQAIKAGDIAESQLFSFDYTPIANTNPLKHTTPFDKFTDKILPEIQEPLLTAHDFIIYAGAVDKNGYFPTHNKKFSQPLTGNYDTDLANNRTKRIFDDKTGSRCGANTSTFLLQTYKRDTGEVMHDLSAPIYVNGKHWGGFRIGYKAQAQ
;
A
#
# COMPACT_ATOMS: atom_id res chain seq x y z
N MET A 1 2.90 8.07 24.99
CA MET A 1 2.10 8.32 23.77
C MET A 1 2.28 7.22 22.71
N ASN A 2 3.48 6.66 22.51
CA ASN A 2 3.73 5.62 21.47
C ASN A 2 3.00 4.26 21.65
N TYR A 3 2.82 3.76 22.88
CA TYR A 3 2.17 2.45 23.09
C TYR A 3 0.67 2.43 22.75
N LEU A 4 -0.02 3.57 22.93
CA LEU A 4 -1.43 3.69 22.62
C LEU A 4 -1.66 3.66 21.10
N VAL A 5 -0.76 4.29 20.34
CA VAL A 5 -0.82 4.32 18.87
C VAL A 5 -0.56 2.93 18.28
N LEU A 6 0.44 2.20 18.79
CA LEU A 6 0.72 0.83 18.36
C LEU A 6 -0.46 -0.12 18.64
N ALA A 7 -1.08 -0.01 19.82
CA ALA A 7 -2.23 -0.84 20.18
C ALA A 7 -3.46 -0.58 19.28
N VAL A 8 -3.69 0.69 18.92
CA VAL A 8 -4.79 1.07 18.01
C VAL A 8 -4.54 0.59 16.58
N VAL A 9 -3.29 0.68 16.08
CA VAL A 9 -2.93 0.19 14.74
C VAL A 9 -3.03 -1.34 14.67
N ALA A 10 -2.54 -2.07 15.68
CA ALA A 10 -2.67 -3.52 15.74
C ALA A 10 -4.14 -3.98 15.85
N GLY A 11 -4.97 -3.22 16.57
CA GLY A 11 -6.42 -3.44 16.64
C GLY A 11 -7.11 -3.24 15.29
N LEU A 12 -6.78 -2.18 14.55
CA LEU A 12 -7.33 -1.91 13.22
C LEU A 12 -6.93 -2.98 12.20
N ILE A 13 -5.67 -3.44 12.22
CA ILE A 13 -5.20 -4.51 11.33
C ILE A 13 -5.95 -5.83 11.60
N ASN A 14 -6.15 -6.19 12.88
CA ASN A 14 -6.91 -7.38 13.25
C ASN A 14 -8.37 -7.31 12.81
N VAL A 15 -9.01 -6.13 12.95
CA VAL A 15 -10.39 -5.93 12.48
C VAL A 15 -10.47 -6.10 10.96
N VAL A 16 -9.56 -5.48 10.20
CA VAL A 16 -9.52 -5.58 8.73
C VAL A 16 -9.27 -7.03 8.27
N MET A 17 -8.32 -7.74 8.89
CA MET A 17 -8.06 -9.15 8.58
C MET A 17 -9.23 -10.06 8.92
N SER A 18 -9.95 -9.79 10.02
CA SER A 18 -11.15 -10.53 10.39
C SER A 18 -12.29 -10.32 9.38
N PHE A 19 -12.45 -9.10 8.86
CA PHE A 19 -13.42 -8.82 7.78
C PHE A 19 -13.04 -9.49 6.44
N LEU A 20 -11.75 -9.51 6.08
CA LEU A 20 -11.27 -10.18 4.86
C LEU A 20 -11.46 -11.70 4.94
N THR A 21 -11.08 -12.32 6.06
CA THR A 21 -11.25 -13.77 6.27
C THR A 21 -12.73 -14.16 6.31
N MET A 22 -13.59 -13.35 6.95
CA MET A 22 -15.03 -13.56 6.93
C MET A 22 -15.62 -13.40 5.52
N SER A 23 -15.17 -12.43 4.73
CA SER A 23 -15.61 -12.24 3.34
C SER A 23 -15.24 -13.42 2.43
N VAL A 24 -14.03 -13.97 2.58
CA VAL A 24 -13.60 -15.18 1.86
C VAL A 24 -14.41 -16.40 2.29
N LEU A 25 -14.68 -16.57 3.60
CA LEU A 25 -15.52 -17.65 4.12
C LEU A 25 -16.97 -17.56 3.64
N ILE A 26 -17.56 -16.37 3.59
CA ILE A 26 -18.90 -16.16 3.04
C ILE A 26 -18.92 -16.46 1.55
N SER A 27 -17.92 -15.99 0.79
CA SER A 27 -17.86 -16.19 -0.66
C SER A 27 -17.70 -17.67 -1.02
N THR A 28 -16.83 -18.39 -0.30
CA THR A 28 -16.66 -19.85 -0.47
C THR A 28 -17.89 -20.63 -0.02
N ALA A 29 -18.56 -20.23 1.06
CA ALA A 29 -19.82 -20.84 1.49
C ALA A 29 -20.94 -20.63 0.46
N VAL A 30 -21.05 -19.45 -0.14
CA VAL A 30 -22.04 -19.15 -1.19
C VAL A 30 -21.75 -19.97 -2.46
N ILE A 31 -20.49 -20.08 -2.88
CA ILE A 31 -20.08 -20.94 -4.01
C ILE A 31 -20.41 -22.41 -3.72
N PHE A 32 -20.09 -22.89 -2.52
CA PHE A 32 -20.40 -24.27 -2.12
C PHE A 32 -21.90 -24.54 -2.08
N PHE A 33 -22.70 -23.62 -1.54
CA PHE A 33 -24.16 -23.77 -1.45
C PHE A 33 -24.84 -23.68 -2.82
N THR A 34 -24.33 -22.83 -3.72
CA THR A 34 -24.84 -22.73 -5.11
C THR A 34 -24.52 -23.99 -5.91
N ILE A 35 -23.33 -24.59 -5.73
CA ILE A 35 -22.98 -25.88 -6.34
C ILE A 35 -23.87 -27.00 -5.77
N LEU A 36 -24.08 -27.06 -4.45
CA LEU A 36 -24.98 -28.04 -3.84
C LEU A 36 -26.43 -27.89 -4.31
N LEU A 37 -26.92 -26.66 -4.43
CA LEU A 37 -28.27 -26.38 -4.90
C LEU A 37 -28.43 -26.75 -6.38
N ALA A 38 -27.44 -26.43 -7.23
CA ALA A 38 -27.41 -26.84 -8.62
C ALA A 38 -27.39 -28.37 -8.75
N SER A 39 -26.58 -29.06 -7.95
CA SER A 39 -26.50 -30.52 -7.93
C SER A 39 -27.78 -31.18 -7.42
N PHE A 40 -28.45 -30.58 -6.43
CA PHE A 40 -29.73 -31.06 -5.89
C PHE A 40 -30.88 -30.88 -6.91
N ILE A 41 -30.93 -29.74 -7.60
CA ILE A 41 -31.90 -29.48 -8.66
C ILE A 41 -31.68 -30.47 -9.81
N PHE A 42 -30.43 -30.69 -10.23
CA PHE A 42 -30.05 -31.65 -11.28
C PHE A 42 -30.46 -33.09 -10.93
N ASN A 43 -30.20 -33.52 -9.69
CA ASN A 43 -30.53 -34.88 -9.26
C ASN A 43 -32.06 -35.09 -9.13
N LYS A 44 -32.81 -34.05 -8.74
CA LYS A 44 -34.28 -34.10 -8.68
C LYS A 44 -34.94 -34.10 -10.06
N THR A 45 -34.31 -33.49 -11.07
CA THR A 45 -34.81 -33.53 -12.46
C THR A 45 -34.60 -34.89 -13.12
N LEU A 46 -33.53 -35.61 -12.77
CA LEU A 46 -33.28 -36.98 -13.26
C LEU A 46 -34.01 -38.08 -12.44
N GLY A 47 -34.22 -37.87 -11.13
CA GLY A 47 -34.80 -38.87 -10.24
C GLY A 47 -36.33 -39.04 -10.30
N SER A 48 -37.06 -38.26 -11.10
CA SER A 48 -38.54 -38.36 -11.21
C SER A 48 -39.04 -39.19 -12.41
N GLY A 49 -38.15 -39.74 -13.23
CA GLY A 49 -38.49 -40.70 -14.28
C GLY A 49 -38.79 -42.08 -13.70
N LYS A 50 -40.05 -42.37 -13.35
CA LYS A 50 -40.50 -43.74 -13.08
C LYS A 50 -40.27 -44.62 -14.32
N THR A 51 -39.40 -45.62 -14.19
CA THR A 51 -39.24 -46.71 -15.15
C THR A 51 -40.48 -47.60 -15.10
N ASN A 52 -41.42 -47.43 -16.03
CA ASN A 52 -42.46 -48.43 -16.27
C ASN A 52 -41.91 -49.49 -17.23
N ALA A 53 -41.70 -50.68 -16.67
CA ALA A 53 -41.40 -51.89 -17.40
C ALA A 53 -42.62 -52.31 -18.25
N PHE A 54 -42.32 -52.78 -19.47
CA PHE A 54 -43.25 -53.49 -20.34
C PHE A 54 -43.79 -54.73 -19.62
N SER A 55 -45.12 -54.86 -19.52
CA SER A 55 -45.83 -56.09 -19.18
C SER A 55 -47.03 -56.22 -20.10
N GLU A 56 -47.10 -57.34 -20.80
CA GLU A 56 -48.25 -57.79 -21.59
C GLU A 56 -49.51 -57.93 -20.72
N GLY A 57 -50.67 -57.65 -21.32
CA GLY A 57 -51.98 -57.85 -20.72
C GLY A 57 -53.10 -57.48 -21.71
N VAL A 58 -53.74 -58.50 -22.27
CA VAL A 58 -54.91 -58.42 -23.15
C VAL A 58 -56.13 -57.90 -22.38
N GLY A 59 -56.89 -56.98 -22.97
CA GLY A 59 -58.19 -56.52 -22.46
C GLY A 59 -58.84 -55.52 -23.42
N ASP A 60 -59.94 -55.95 -24.04
CA ASP A 60 -60.84 -55.23 -24.94
C ASP A 60 -61.61 -54.12 -24.21
N ASP A 61 -61.68 -52.90 -24.76
CA ASP A 61 -62.92 -52.13 -24.95
C ASP A 61 -62.69 -50.68 -25.41
N SER A 62 -63.38 -50.33 -26.51
CA SER A 62 -64.01 -49.03 -26.83
C SER A 62 -63.18 -47.75 -27.16
N LEU A 63 -63.31 -47.39 -28.44
CA LEU A 63 -63.26 -46.09 -29.14
C LEU A 63 -63.22 -44.75 -28.34
N SER A 64 -62.43 -43.84 -28.94
CA SER A 64 -62.58 -42.36 -29.00
C SER A 64 -61.86 -41.48 -27.96
N SER A 65 -60.66 -41.02 -28.29
CA SER A 65 -60.40 -39.60 -28.64
C SER A 65 -58.93 -39.37 -29.01
N SER A 66 -58.73 -38.47 -29.97
CA SER A 66 -57.48 -38.09 -30.62
C SER A 66 -56.36 -37.65 -29.65
N GLN A 67 -55.29 -38.44 -29.52
CA GLN A 67 -53.97 -37.93 -29.13
C GLN A 67 -53.12 -37.66 -30.39
N PRO A 68 -52.37 -36.55 -30.47
CA PRO A 68 -51.36 -36.39 -31.51
C PRO A 68 -50.26 -37.46 -31.35
N PRO A 69 -49.58 -37.86 -32.43
CA PRO A 69 -48.60 -38.95 -32.41
C PRO A 69 -47.45 -38.64 -31.45
N SER A 70 -46.96 -39.67 -30.74
CA SER A 70 -45.90 -39.60 -29.71
C SER A 70 -44.63 -38.84 -30.12
N SER A 71 -44.34 -38.75 -31.43
CA SER A 71 -43.18 -38.03 -31.98
C SER A 71 -43.21 -36.52 -31.73
N GLN A 72 -44.38 -35.90 -31.62
CA GLN A 72 -44.54 -34.46 -31.41
C GLN A 72 -44.14 -34.05 -29.99
N THR A 73 -44.49 -34.87 -29.01
CA THR A 73 -44.17 -34.64 -27.59
C THR A 73 -42.66 -34.76 -27.32
N ASP A 74 -41.96 -35.65 -28.05
CA ASP A 74 -40.54 -35.89 -27.83
C ASP A 74 -39.65 -34.84 -28.51
N ALA A 75 -40.03 -34.33 -29.69
CA ALA A 75 -39.32 -33.24 -30.35
C ALA A 75 -39.37 -31.93 -29.54
N THR A 76 -40.51 -31.61 -28.90
CA THR A 76 -40.64 -30.48 -27.99
C THR A 76 -39.73 -30.61 -26.76
N LYS A 77 -39.63 -31.80 -26.15
CA LYS A 77 -38.69 -32.03 -25.04
C LYS A 77 -37.23 -31.83 -25.45
N VAL A 78 -36.86 -32.27 -26.66
CA VAL A 78 -35.50 -32.07 -27.20
C VAL A 78 -35.23 -30.57 -27.42
N SER A 79 -36.20 -29.81 -27.92
CA SER A 79 -36.08 -28.36 -28.07
C SER A 79 -35.87 -27.65 -26.72
N HIS A 80 -36.61 -28.06 -25.68
CA HIS A 80 -36.43 -27.50 -24.34
C HIS A 80 -35.05 -27.84 -23.77
N ALA A 81 -34.58 -29.07 -23.96
CA ALA A 81 -33.23 -29.49 -23.55
C ALA A 81 -32.14 -28.69 -24.28
N ALA A 82 -32.28 -28.49 -25.60
CA ALA A 82 -31.37 -27.67 -26.39
C ALA A 82 -31.36 -26.21 -25.91
N SER A 83 -32.53 -25.64 -25.59
CA SER A 83 -32.66 -24.29 -25.01
C SER A 83 -31.92 -24.19 -23.68
N ASN A 84 -32.06 -25.18 -22.80
CA ASN A 84 -31.33 -25.21 -21.53
C ASN A 84 -29.81 -25.31 -21.71
N ILE A 85 -29.34 -26.12 -22.68
CA ILE A 85 -27.91 -26.20 -23.03
C ILE A 85 -27.40 -24.86 -23.56
N ALA A 86 -28.14 -24.21 -24.45
CA ALA A 86 -27.75 -22.93 -25.03
C ALA A 86 -27.70 -21.80 -23.98
N ILE A 87 -28.69 -21.75 -23.07
CA ILE A 87 -28.74 -20.82 -21.93
C ILE A 87 -27.56 -21.05 -20.99
N GLY A 88 -27.26 -22.33 -20.68
CA GLY A 88 -26.13 -22.73 -19.87
C GLY A 88 -24.80 -22.33 -20.50
N GLY A 89 -24.59 -22.65 -21.78
CA GLY A 89 -23.38 -22.30 -22.53
C GLY A 89 -23.15 -20.79 -22.63
N ALA A 90 -24.20 -20.00 -22.87
CA ALA A 90 -24.12 -18.54 -22.88
C ALA A 90 -23.78 -17.96 -21.50
N SER A 91 -24.35 -18.53 -20.44
CA SER A 91 -24.08 -18.11 -19.06
C SER A 91 -22.66 -18.45 -18.63
N ILE A 92 -22.16 -19.63 -19.01
CA ILE A 92 -20.78 -20.04 -18.77
C ILE A 92 -19.83 -19.10 -19.52
N SER A 93 -20.04 -18.87 -20.81
CA SER A 93 -19.16 -18.00 -21.62
C SER A 93 -18.97 -16.61 -21.00
N PHE A 94 -20.06 -15.99 -20.53
CA PHE A 94 -20.00 -14.69 -19.84
C PHE A 94 -19.27 -14.74 -18.50
N PHE A 95 -19.44 -15.83 -17.74
CA PHE A 95 -18.70 -16.02 -16.48
C PHE A 95 -17.19 -16.18 -16.75
N LEU A 96 -16.82 -16.92 -17.80
CA LEU A 96 -15.42 -17.11 -18.17
C LEU A 96 -14.75 -15.80 -18.61
N GLU A 97 -15.47 -14.90 -19.29
CA GLU A 97 -14.95 -13.58 -19.66
C GLU A 97 -14.66 -12.71 -18.43
N GLN A 98 -15.55 -12.70 -17.44
CA GLN A 98 -15.31 -12.02 -16.16
C GLN A 98 -14.10 -12.62 -15.43
N LEU A 99 -13.98 -13.95 -15.44
CA LEU A 99 -12.86 -14.65 -14.82
C LEU A 99 -11.53 -14.35 -15.54
N ALA A 100 -11.55 -14.20 -16.87
CA ALA A 100 -10.38 -13.80 -17.65
C ALA A 100 -9.88 -12.40 -17.26
N ASN A 101 -10.80 -11.46 -17.06
CA ASN A 101 -10.45 -10.11 -16.60
C ASN A 101 -9.89 -10.12 -15.18
N ALA A 102 -10.47 -10.92 -14.28
CA ALA A 102 -9.93 -11.10 -12.94
C ALA A 102 -8.51 -11.69 -12.94
N PHE A 103 -8.20 -12.62 -13.86
CA PHE A 103 -6.82 -13.13 -13.99
C PHE A 103 -5.83 -12.11 -14.52
N LYS A 104 -6.22 -11.25 -15.47
CA LYS A 104 -5.35 -10.15 -15.92
C LYS A 104 -4.98 -9.22 -14.77
N GLU A 105 -5.95 -8.88 -13.92
CA GLU A 105 -5.70 -8.09 -12.70
C GLU A 105 -4.79 -8.85 -11.73
N GLN A 106 -5.00 -10.15 -11.55
CA GLN A 106 -4.15 -10.99 -10.71
C GLN A 106 -2.68 -11.01 -11.19
N VAL A 107 -2.43 -11.11 -12.49
CA VAL A 107 -1.07 -11.05 -13.07
C VAL A 107 -0.41 -9.69 -12.80
N ALA A 108 -1.15 -8.59 -12.95
CA ALA A 108 -0.65 -7.26 -12.63
C ALA A 108 -0.27 -7.15 -11.14
N ASN A 109 -1.12 -7.67 -10.24
CA ASN A 109 -0.85 -7.70 -8.80
C ASN A 109 0.41 -8.52 -8.46
N ILE A 110 0.61 -9.67 -9.10
CA ILE A 110 1.82 -10.51 -8.93
C ILE A 110 3.09 -9.74 -9.36
N GLY A 111 3.01 -9.00 -10.48
CA GLY A 111 4.10 -8.15 -10.94
C GLY A 111 4.45 -7.04 -9.93
N GLU A 112 3.44 -6.37 -9.37
CA GLU A 112 3.64 -5.35 -8.35
C GLU A 112 4.25 -5.93 -7.06
N MET A 113 3.75 -7.09 -6.61
CA MET A 113 4.29 -7.81 -5.44
C MET A 113 5.77 -8.14 -5.64
N SER A 114 6.15 -8.58 -6.84
CA SER A 114 7.56 -8.89 -7.18
C SER A 114 8.45 -7.64 -7.09
N GLY A 115 7.99 -6.51 -7.63
CA GLY A 115 8.72 -5.24 -7.55
C GLY A 115 8.88 -4.75 -6.10
N ARG A 116 7.81 -4.84 -5.29
CA ARG A 116 7.87 -4.50 -3.87
C ARG A 116 8.82 -5.40 -3.08
N LEU A 117 8.86 -6.70 -3.40
CA LEU A 117 9.77 -7.64 -2.76
C LEU A 117 11.23 -7.29 -3.05
N GLN A 118 11.56 -6.93 -4.29
CA GLN A 118 12.92 -6.52 -4.65
C GLN A 118 13.37 -5.24 -3.92
N HIS A 119 12.46 -4.28 -3.72
CA HIS A 119 12.73 -3.12 -2.87
C HIS A 119 12.96 -3.50 -1.40
N LEU A 120 12.21 -4.48 -0.89
CA LEU A 120 12.35 -4.97 0.48
C LEU A 120 13.70 -5.69 0.69
N GLU A 121 14.14 -6.52 -0.26
CA GLU A 121 15.46 -7.16 -0.23
C GLU A 121 16.59 -6.12 -0.21
N SER A 122 16.51 -5.11 -1.08
CA SER A 122 17.48 -4.00 -1.10
C SER A 122 17.49 -3.23 0.23
N SER A 123 16.32 -2.99 0.82
CA SER A 123 16.21 -2.29 2.10
C SER A 123 16.80 -3.11 3.25
N SER A 124 16.59 -4.43 3.23
CA SER A 124 17.18 -5.37 4.20
C SER A 124 18.70 -5.35 4.14
N SER A 125 19.28 -5.35 2.93
CA SER A 125 20.73 -5.26 2.74
C SER A 125 21.31 -3.92 3.22
N GLN A 126 20.60 -2.81 3.01
CA GLN A 126 21.00 -1.50 3.54
C GLN A 126 20.95 -1.46 5.08
N LEU A 127 19.92 -2.06 5.67
CA LEU A 127 19.79 -2.17 7.14
C LEU A 127 20.93 -2.99 7.75
N ASP A 128 21.33 -4.10 7.12
CA ASP A 128 22.52 -4.88 7.54
C ASP A 128 23.78 -4.01 7.58
N ALA A 129 24.04 -3.27 6.50
CA ALA A 129 25.22 -2.41 6.38
C ALA A 129 25.22 -1.26 7.42
N LEU A 130 24.06 -0.64 7.63
CA LEU A 130 23.87 0.36 8.68
C LEU A 130 24.08 -0.25 10.06
N ALA A 131 23.61 -1.48 10.27
CA ALA A 131 23.74 -2.14 11.55
C ALA A 131 25.19 -2.46 11.91
N LYS A 132 25.96 -2.95 10.93
CA LYS A 132 27.40 -3.17 11.06
C LYS A 132 28.16 -1.87 11.34
N THR A 133 27.82 -0.80 10.63
CA THR A 133 28.44 0.52 10.83
C THR A 133 28.17 1.05 12.23
N ALA A 134 26.91 1.02 12.69
CA ALA A 134 26.54 1.44 14.03
C ALA A 134 27.22 0.60 15.12
N SER A 135 27.32 -0.72 14.94
CA SER A 135 28.04 -1.61 15.85
C SER A 135 29.53 -1.21 15.96
N SER A 136 30.19 -0.93 14.84
CA SER A 136 31.58 -0.43 14.84
C SER A 136 31.72 0.90 15.59
N SER A 137 30.80 1.85 15.37
CA SER A 137 30.81 3.13 16.08
C SER A 137 30.56 2.99 17.58
N MET A 138 29.75 2.01 18.00
CA MET A 138 29.54 1.71 19.42
C MET A 138 30.79 1.12 20.08
N ASN A 139 31.54 0.27 19.38
CA ASN A 139 32.81 -0.24 19.89
C ASN A 139 33.83 0.88 20.07
N GLU A 140 33.92 1.82 19.11
CA GLU A 140 34.80 2.99 19.24
C GLU A 140 34.36 3.90 20.41
N SER A 141 33.05 4.13 20.56
CA SER A 141 32.50 4.91 21.68
C SER A 141 32.82 4.29 23.03
N ASP A 142 32.73 2.96 23.15
CA ASP A 142 33.06 2.23 24.37
C ASP A 142 34.56 2.37 24.70
N GLU A 143 35.44 2.21 23.70
CA GLU A 143 36.89 2.42 23.87
C GLU A 143 37.21 3.84 24.35
N LYS A 144 36.60 4.87 23.73
CA LYS A 144 36.80 6.27 24.14
C LYS A 144 36.26 6.54 25.55
N THR A 145 35.15 5.92 25.92
CA THR A 145 34.56 6.06 27.25
C THR A 145 35.44 5.40 28.32
N GLN A 146 35.99 4.21 28.02
CA GLN A 146 36.95 3.51 28.89
C GLN A 146 38.24 4.33 29.09
N PHE A 147 38.76 4.90 28.00
CA PHE A 147 39.92 5.80 28.04
C PHE A 147 39.63 7.07 28.87
N GLY A 148 38.47 7.69 28.66
CA GLY A 148 38.02 8.86 29.43
C GLY A 148 37.89 8.55 30.92
N SER A 149 37.31 7.40 31.28
CA SER A 149 37.19 6.94 32.68
C SER A 149 38.56 6.78 33.34
N THR A 150 39.51 6.17 32.63
CA THR A 150 40.87 5.98 33.13
C THR A 150 41.59 7.31 33.34
N SER A 151 41.48 8.22 32.36
CA SER A 151 42.08 9.56 32.44
C SER A 151 41.50 10.38 33.61
N LEU A 152 40.19 10.29 33.85
CA LEU A 152 39.54 10.98 34.98
C LEU A 152 40.01 10.47 36.34
N LYS A 153 40.23 9.15 36.47
CA LYS A 153 40.81 8.56 37.68
C LYS A 153 42.23 9.05 37.95
N GLU A 154 43.04 9.21 36.91
CA GLU A 154 44.39 9.77 37.04
C GLU A 154 44.35 11.23 37.50
N VAL A 155 43.49 12.06 36.90
CA VAL A 155 43.32 13.46 37.29
C VAL A 155 42.83 13.59 38.74
N LEU A 156 41.86 12.75 39.16
CA LEU A 156 41.40 12.72 40.55
C LEU A 156 42.55 12.41 41.53
N ASN A 157 43.41 11.45 41.20
CA ASN A 157 44.56 11.12 42.04
C ASN A 157 45.58 12.27 42.10
N GLN A 158 45.88 12.90 40.97
CA GLN A 158 46.74 14.09 40.92
C GLN A 158 46.17 15.25 41.74
N GLN A 159 44.85 15.45 41.69
CA GLN A 159 44.16 16.48 42.44
C GLN A 159 44.23 16.24 43.96
N GLN A 160 44.05 14.99 44.40
CA GLN A 160 44.24 14.62 45.80
C GLN A 160 45.67 14.86 46.29
N GLN A 161 46.67 14.59 45.44
CA GLN A 161 48.07 14.86 45.77
C GLN A 161 48.36 16.37 45.83
N LEU A 162 47.75 17.16 44.94
CA LEU A 162 47.87 18.62 44.95
C LEU A 162 47.33 19.20 46.26
N VAL A 163 46.15 18.78 46.70
CA VAL A 163 45.55 19.22 47.98
C VAL A 163 46.48 18.90 49.16
N LYS A 164 47.07 17.70 49.21
CA LYS A 164 48.07 17.34 50.23
C LYS A 164 49.29 18.27 50.23
N ASN A 165 49.82 18.57 49.04
CA ASN A 165 50.99 19.44 48.90
C ASN A 165 50.69 20.89 49.33
N ILE A 166 49.49 21.40 49.03
CA ILE A 166 49.05 22.74 49.45
C ILE A 166 48.93 22.83 50.97
N ASN A 167 48.28 21.85 51.60
CA ASN A 167 48.16 21.81 53.07
C ASN A 167 49.53 21.79 53.75
N ALA A 168 50.45 20.93 53.28
CA ALA A 168 51.82 20.87 53.81
C ALA A 168 52.57 22.21 53.63
N SER A 169 52.34 22.92 52.53
CA SER A 169 52.94 24.24 52.28
C SER A 169 52.34 25.33 53.18
N SER A 170 51.03 25.25 53.47
CA SER A 170 50.35 26.15 54.39
C SER A 170 50.89 25.98 55.82
N ASP A 171 51.03 24.74 56.28
CA ASP A 171 51.62 24.41 57.59
C ASP A 171 53.05 24.97 57.73
N ALA A 172 53.86 24.83 56.67
CA ALA A 172 55.22 25.37 56.64
C ALA A 172 55.26 26.90 56.74
N LEU A 173 54.31 27.61 56.10
CA LEU A 173 54.20 29.07 56.19
C LEU A 173 53.70 29.54 57.56
N ILE A 174 52.78 28.81 58.18
CA ILE A 174 52.33 29.08 59.55
C ILE A 174 53.52 28.94 60.52
N ALA A 175 54.32 27.88 60.36
CA ALA A 175 55.55 27.69 61.14
C ALA A 175 56.58 28.81 60.89
N LEU A 176 56.74 29.27 59.65
CA LEU A 176 57.63 30.39 59.31
C LEU A 176 57.18 31.69 59.97
N LYS A 177 55.87 31.99 59.94
CA LYS A 177 55.28 33.15 60.61
C LYS A 177 55.58 33.13 62.10
N SER A 178 55.35 32.00 62.77
CA SER A 178 55.62 31.84 64.21
C SER A 178 57.10 32.06 64.54
N LYS A 179 58.03 31.55 63.70
CA LYS A 179 59.46 31.81 63.86
C LYS A 179 59.81 33.30 63.67
N ALA A 180 59.21 33.97 62.69
CA ALA A 180 59.41 35.40 62.46
C ALA A 180 58.91 36.25 63.65
N GLU A 181 57.77 35.92 64.23
CA GLU A 181 57.26 36.55 65.47
C GLU A 181 58.20 36.34 66.67
N GLY A 182 58.76 35.14 66.79
CA GLY A 182 59.80 34.84 67.78
C GLY A 182 61.04 35.73 67.62
N ILE A 183 61.55 35.88 66.39
CA ILE A 183 62.69 36.78 66.10
C ILE A 183 62.31 38.24 66.40
N SER A 184 61.10 38.67 66.05
CA SER A 184 60.61 40.03 66.30
C SER A 184 60.62 40.40 67.78
N THR A 185 60.33 39.42 68.66
CA THR A 185 60.38 39.60 70.12
C THR A 185 61.81 39.78 70.60
N ILE A 186 62.74 39.01 70.02
CA ILE A 186 64.17 39.09 70.33
C ILE A 186 64.73 40.45 69.87
N THR A 187 64.43 40.89 68.64
CA THR A 187 64.89 42.19 68.12
C THR A 187 64.34 43.36 68.92
N ASN A 188 63.07 43.31 69.37
CA ASN A 188 62.52 44.32 70.27
C ASN A 188 63.28 44.37 71.61
N THR A 189 63.65 43.21 72.16
CA THR A 189 64.46 43.14 73.38
C THR A 189 65.84 43.76 73.16
N ILE A 190 66.49 43.47 72.03
CA ILE A 190 67.81 44.04 71.68
C ILE A 190 67.70 45.56 71.51
N ASN A 191 66.63 46.06 70.87
CA ASN A 191 66.40 47.48 70.69
C ASN A 191 66.23 48.20 72.05
N GLN A 192 65.45 47.62 72.96
CA GLN A 192 65.34 48.11 74.34
C GLN A 192 66.68 48.12 75.09
N LEU A 193 67.51 47.07 74.93
CA LEU A 193 68.85 47.02 75.51
C LEU A 193 69.78 48.07 74.90
N ALA A 194 69.69 48.30 73.58
CA ALA A 194 70.45 49.33 72.88
C ALA A 194 70.05 50.74 73.37
N ASP A 195 68.75 51.01 73.52
CA ASP A 195 68.25 52.26 74.09
C ASP A 195 68.70 52.47 75.54
N GLN A 196 68.64 51.43 76.38
CA GLN A 196 69.18 51.47 77.74
C GLN A 196 70.69 51.74 77.75
N THR A 197 71.43 51.09 76.85
CA THR A 197 72.89 51.28 76.72
C THR A 197 73.21 52.70 76.25
N ASN A 198 72.44 53.24 75.31
CA ASN A 198 72.54 54.61 74.83
C ASN A 198 72.27 55.62 75.97
N MET A 199 71.27 55.36 76.82
CA MET A 199 70.97 56.19 77.99
C MET A 199 72.04 56.09 79.09
N LEU A 200 72.58 54.89 79.33
CA LEU A 200 73.70 54.69 80.25
C LEU A 200 74.97 55.41 79.76
N ALA A 201 75.28 55.29 78.47
CA ALA A 201 76.39 55.97 77.83
C ALA A 201 76.24 57.49 77.88
N LEU A 202 75.03 58.01 77.66
CA LEU A 202 74.73 59.43 77.81
C LEU A 202 74.97 59.92 79.25
N ASN A 203 74.48 59.19 80.25
CA ASN A 203 74.71 59.52 81.65
C ASN A 203 76.21 59.48 82.01
N ALA A 204 76.95 58.50 81.48
CA ALA A 204 78.39 58.40 81.66
C ALA A 204 79.15 59.56 80.99
N ALA A 205 78.75 59.97 79.77
CA ALA A 205 79.32 61.12 79.08
C ALA A 205 79.07 62.43 79.84
N ILE A 206 77.87 62.61 80.42
CA ILE A 206 77.53 63.76 81.28
C ILE A 206 78.42 63.79 82.52
N GLU A 207 78.57 62.67 83.23
CA GLU A 207 79.37 62.62 84.46
C GLU A 207 80.88 62.74 84.17
N ALA A 208 81.34 62.19 83.03
CA ALA A 208 82.70 62.39 82.53
C ALA A 208 83.00 63.87 82.21
N ALA A 209 82.04 64.57 81.59
CA ALA A 209 82.14 66.02 81.37
C ALA A 209 82.17 66.81 82.70
N ARG A 210 81.42 66.35 83.70
CA ARG A 210 81.35 66.95 85.05
C ARG A 210 82.66 66.81 85.83
N ALA A 211 83.42 65.74 85.60
CA ALA A 211 84.74 65.51 86.20
C ALA A 211 85.89 66.33 85.58
N GLY A 212 85.62 67.13 84.54
CA GLY A 212 86.60 68.01 83.90
C GLY A 212 87.75 67.25 83.23
N GLU A 213 89.00 67.74 83.39
CA GLU A 213 90.20 67.13 82.77
C GLU A 213 90.43 65.66 83.20
N GLN A 214 89.98 65.25 84.40
CA GLN A 214 90.13 63.87 84.89
C GLN A 214 89.15 62.88 84.24
N GLY A 215 88.06 63.36 83.63
CA GLY A 215 87.03 62.53 82.98
C GLY A 215 87.22 62.34 81.48
N ARG A 216 88.24 62.95 80.87
CA ARG A 216 88.41 63.06 79.41
C ARG A 216 88.50 61.71 78.69
N GLY A 217 89.20 60.73 79.28
CA GLY A 217 89.28 59.37 78.74
C GLY A 217 87.96 58.59 78.84
N PHE A 218 87.18 58.82 79.90
CA PHE A 218 85.86 58.22 80.06
C PHE A 218 84.82 58.81 79.09
N ALA A 219 84.92 60.11 78.76
CA ALA A 219 84.03 60.75 77.79
C ALA A 219 84.15 60.14 76.39
N VAL A 220 85.36 59.85 75.92
CA VAL A 220 85.59 59.21 74.61
C VAL A 220 84.99 57.79 74.56
N VAL A 221 85.17 57.01 75.62
CA VAL A 221 84.58 55.66 75.72
C VAL A 221 83.06 55.74 75.76
N ALA A 222 82.50 56.69 76.51
CA ALA A 222 81.05 56.89 76.59
C ALA A 222 80.44 57.27 75.23
N ASP A 223 81.09 58.16 74.46
CA ASP A 223 80.63 58.52 73.12
C ASP A 223 80.71 57.34 72.12
N GLU A 224 81.76 56.52 72.19
CA GLU A 224 81.90 55.32 71.34
C GLU A 224 80.84 54.26 71.68
N VAL A 225 80.54 54.04 72.96
CA VAL A 225 79.46 53.15 73.40
C VAL A 225 78.10 53.68 72.95
N ARG A 226 77.90 55.01 72.98
CA ARG A 226 76.67 55.66 72.51
C ARG A 226 76.47 55.45 71.00
N GLU A 227 77.51 55.64 70.21
CA GLU A 227 77.47 55.42 68.76
C GLU A 227 77.24 53.93 68.41
N LEU A 228 77.83 53.00 69.17
CA LEU A 228 77.61 51.56 68.99
C LEU A 228 76.15 51.17 69.34
N ALA A 229 75.60 51.74 70.41
CA ALA A 229 74.21 51.55 70.78
C ALA A 229 73.26 52.06 69.67
N LYS A 230 73.52 53.26 69.13
CA LYS A 230 72.76 53.80 68.00
C LYS A 230 72.81 52.91 66.75
N LYS A 231 74.01 52.45 66.36
CA LYS A 231 74.17 51.49 65.24
C LYS A 231 73.43 50.18 65.48
N THR A 232 73.34 49.74 66.74
CA THR A 232 72.58 48.55 67.12
C THR A 232 71.08 48.78 66.93
N THR A 233 70.55 49.92 67.40
CA THR A 233 69.15 50.33 67.18
C THR A 233 68.81 50.38 65.69
N ASP A 234 69.64 51.06 64.88
CA ASP A 234 69.44 51.18 63.43
C ASP A 234 69.42 49.79 62.74
N ALA A 235 70.35 48.91 63.10
CA ALA A 235 70.40 47.54 62.58
C ALA A 235 69.17 46.71 63.00
N THR A 236 68.74 46.80 64.26
CA THR A 236 67.54 46.09 64.73
C THR A 236 66.26 46.59 64.07
N SER A 237 66.15 47.89 63.79
CA SER A 237 65.02 48.47 63.06
C SER A 237 64.96 47.97 61.60
N GLY A 238 66.12 47.82 60.96
CA GLY A 238 66.22 47.19 59.64
C GLY A 238 65.74 45.73 59.64
N ILE A 239 66.10 44.95 60.67
CA ILE A 239 65.62 43.56 60.82
C ILE A 239 64.11 43.53 61.06
N GLU A 240 63.57 44.43 61.87
CA GLU A 240 62.14 44.51 62.17
C GLU A 240 61.31 44.78 60.90
N THR A 241 61.81 45.66 60.01
CA THR A 241 61.19 45.89 58.70
C THR A 241 61.15 44.61 57.84
N LEU A 242 62.28 43.88 57.76
CA LEU A 242 62.35 42.62 57.01
C LEU A 242 61.41 41.54 57.57
N LEU A 243 61.26 41.47 58.90
CA LEU A 243 60.32 40.55 59.55
C LEU A 243 58.86 40.92 59.27
N GLN A 244 58.55 42.22 59.23
CA GLN A 244 57.22 42.71 58.88
C GLN A 244 56.87 42.34 57.43
N ASP A 245 57.80 42.55 56.50
CA ASP A 245 57.66 42.13 55.10
C ASP A 245 57.50 40.61 54.95
N MET A 246 58.27 39.81 55.71
CA MET A 246 58.12 38.35 55.77
C MET A 246 56.75 37.93 56.28
N ASN A 247 56.23 38.59 57.32
CA ASN A 247 54.91 38.28 57.88
C ASN A 247 53.80 38.61 56.88
N THR A 248 53.84 39.80 56.26
CA THR A 248 52.89 40.19 55.21
C THR A 248 52.94 39.24 54.02
N SER A 249 54.14 38.86 53.58
CA SER A 249 54.32 37.92 52.46
C SER A 249 53.80 36.51 52.80
N SER A 250 54.04 36.03 54.03
CA SER A 250 53.54 34.74 54.51
C SER A 250 52.01 34.72 54.59
N GLN A 251 51.39 35.79 55.10
CA GLN A 251 49.93 35.91 55.15
C GLN A 251 49.31 35.91 53.75
N LYS A 252 49.92 36.63 52.79
CA LYS A 252 49.46 36.65 51.40
C LYS A 252 49.59 35.28 50.75
N ALA A 253 50.66 34.54 51.05
CA ALA A 253 50.86 33.18 50.56
C ALA A 253 49.82 32.20 51.13
N VAL A 254 49.53 32.25 52.43
CA VAL A 254 48.45 31.45 53.07
C VAL A 254 47.09 31.77 52.44
N ALA A 255 46.73 33.05 52.31
CA ALA A 255 45.46 33.45 51.69
C ALA A 255 45.35 33.01 50.22
N THR A 256 46.47 32.87 49.51
CA THR A 256 46.51 32.31 48.16
C THR A 256 46.30 30.81 48.19
N MET A 257 46.91 30.09 49.13
CA MET A 257 46.70 28.65 49.32
C MET A 257 45.25 28.31 49.64
N ASP A 258 44.59 29.10 50.49
CA ASP A 258 43.16 28.93 50.81
C ASP A 258 42.28 29.06 49.55
N LYS A 259 42.60 30.01 48.66
CA LYS A 259 41.90 30.14 47.38
C LYS A 259 42.12 28.93 46.47
N VAL A 260 43.34 28.38 46.43
CA VAL A 260 43.62 27.17 45.63
C VAL A 260 42.91 25.95 46.21
N LEU A 261 42.77 25.84 47.54
CA LEU A 261 41.98 24.79 48.19
C LEU A 261 40.50 24.90 47.81
N SER A 262 39.89 26.09 47.91
CA SER A 262 38.51 26.30 47.47
C SER A 262 38.32 25.94 45.98
N SER A 263 39.24 26.36 45.11
CA SER A 263 39.19 25.98 43.69
C SER A 263 39.40 24.48 43.48
N SER A 264 40.09 23.80 44.39
CA SER A 264 40.31 22.35 44.33
C SER A 264 39.05 21.56 44.71
N ASP A 265 38.24 22.08 45.63
CA ASP A 265 36.94 21.52 45.97
C ASP A 265 35.95 21.63 44.80
N ASP A 266 35.91 22.79 44.15
CA ASP A 266 35.10 23.00 42.94
C ASP A 266 35.52 22.06 41.80
N MET A 267 36.84 21.87 41.62
CA MET A 267 37.38 20.92 40.64
C MET A 267 36.96 19.49 40.95
N ASN A 268 37.02 19.06 42.22
CA ASN A 268 36.58 17.73 42.63
C ASN A 268 35.09 17.49 42.33
N ALA A 269 34.23 18.48 42.60
CA ALA A 269 32.81 18.38 42.26
C ALA A 269 32.60 18.20 40.75
N LYS A 270 33.36 18.93 39.92
CA LYS A 270 33.30 18.80 38.45
C LYS A 270 33.84 17.48 37.92
N LEU A 271 34.87 16.93 38.55
CA LEU A 271 35.40 15.61 38.21
C LEU A 271 34.39 14.50 38.54
N GLN A 272 33.69 14.58 39.67
CA GLN A 272 32.62 13.64 40.02
C GLN A 272 31.44 13.70 39.03
N GLU A 273 31.02 14.90 38.64
CA GLU A 273 30.00 15.09 37.61
C GLU A 273 30.42 14.45 36.27
N SER A 274 31.69 14.62 35.90
CA SER A 274 32.26 14.05 34.67
C SER A 274 32.36 12.52 34.74
N GLU A 275 32.74 11.95 35.89
CA GLU A 275 32.73 10.50 36.11
C GLU A 275 31.33 9.90 35.94
N ALA A 276 30.31 10.54 36.52
CA ALA A 276 28.93 10.12 36.38
C ALA A 276 28.46 10.17 34.91
N ALA A 277 28.83 11.22 34.17
CA ALA A 277 28.51 11.37 32.75
C ALA A 277 29.18 10.28 31.88
N ILE A 278 30.43 9.93 32.16
CA ILE A 278 31.15 8.85 31.47
C ILE A 278 30.52 7.49 31.77
N SER A 279 30.20 7.22 33.04
CA SER A 279 29.52 5.97 33.44
C SER A 279 28.17 5.81 32.73
N HIS A 280 27.40 6.90 32.66
CA HIS A 280 26.13 6.92 31.93
C HIS A 280 26.33 6.69 30.42
N SER A 281 27.38 7.27 29.82
CA SER A 281 27.71 7.08 28.40
C SER A 281 28.12 5.64 28.06
N SER A 282 28.83 4.97 28.97
CA SER A 282 29.18 3.55 28.81
C SER A 282 27.93 2.65 28.85
N LEU A 283 27.00 2.93 29.77
CA LEU A 283 25.71 2.22 29.83
C LEU A 283 24.89 2.40 28.55
N LEU A 284 24.85 3.63 28.00
CA LEU A 284 24.16 3.90 26.74
C LEU A 284 24.82 3.18 25.56
N SER A 285 26.15 3.15 25.51
CA SER A 285 26.90 2.43 24.46
C SER A 285 26.61 0.93 24.51
N THR A 286 26.53 0.35 25.71
CA THR A 286 26.15 -1.07 25.90
C THR A 286 24.73 -1.33 25.39
N LYS A 287 23.75 -0.52 25.81
CA LYS A 287 22.35 -0.67 25.34
C LYS A 287 22.21 -0.50 23.83
N ALA A 288 22.95 0.43 23.24
CA ALA A 288 22.96 0.62 21.81
C ALA A 288 23.53 -0.61 21.10
N ARG A 289 24.61 -1.20 21.61
CA ARG A 289 25.18 -2.44 21.07
C ARG A 289 24.17 -3.60 21.11
N ASP A 290 23.50 -3.81 22.24
CA ASP A 290 22.47 -4.85 22.37
C ASP A 290 21.32 -4.64 21.38
N SER A 291 20.95 -3.37 21.15
CA SER A 291 19.93 -3.01 20.14
C SER A 291 20.40 -3.30 18.71
N MET A 292 21.70 -3.14 18.43
CA MET A 292 22.27 -3.47 17.12
C MET A 292 22.33 -4.96 16.87
N GLU A 293 22.60 -5.76 17.90
CA GLU A 293 22.56 -7.23 17.81
C GLU A 293 21.15 -7.73 17.53
N ALA A 294 20.14 -7.19 18.24
CA ALA A 294 18.74 -7.50 17.96
C ALA A 294 18.32 -7.09 16.54
N MET A 295 18.85 -5.96 16.04
CA MET A 295 18.60 -5.50 14.67
C MET A 295 19.17 -6.45 13.62
N GLN A 296 20.35 -7.02 13.85
CA GLN A 296 20.93 -8.02 12.94
C GLN A 296 20.06 -9.27 12.87
N GLY A 297 19.57 -9.77 14.01
CA GLY A 297 18.63 -10.90 14.04
C GLY A 297 17.35 -10.61 13.24
N MET A 298 16.76 -9.41 13.39
CA MET A 298 15.59 -9.01 12.60
C MET A 298 15.86 -8.93 11.09
N VAL A 299 17.07 -8.54 10.69
CA VAL A 299 17.47 -8.49 9.28
C VAL A 299 17.59 -9.90 8.69
N GLU A 300 18.10 -10.86 9.46
CA GLU A 300 18.15 -12.27 9.07
C GLU A 300 16.75 -12.86 8.92
N ASP A 301 15.87 -12.65 9.91
CA ASP A 301 14.46 -13.09 9.85
C ASP A 301 13.74 -12.48 8.64
N ASN A 302 13.97 -11.20 8.37
CA ASN A 302 13.37 -10.51 7.22
C ASN A 302 13.88 -11.08 5.88
N ALA A 303 15.15 -11.49 5.80
CA ALA A 303 15.68 -12.16 4.62
C ALA A 303 15.02 -13.52 4.39
N GLU A 304 14.82 -14.31 5.45
CA GLU A 304 14.10 -15.59 5.38
C GLU A 304 12.65 -15.39 4.92
N HIS A 305 11.93 -14.43 5.51
CA HIS A 305 10.57 -14.09 5.10
C HIS A 305 10.50 -13.63 3.64
N SER A 306 11.46 -12.84 3.19
CA SER A 306 11.54 -12.39 1.80
C SER A 306 11.69 -13.57 0.84
N ALA A 307 12.56 -14.52 1.16
CA ALA A 307 12.72 -15.74 0.38
C ALA A 307 11.42 -16.57 0.32
N GLY A 308 10.71 -16.69 1.45
CA GLY A 308 9.41 -17.35 1.50
C GLY A 308 8.33 -16.67 0.65
N ILE A 309 8.27 -15.33 0.69
CA ILE A 309 7.35 -14.55 -0.14
C ILE A 309 7.70 -14.71 -1.62
N SER A 310 8.99 -14.70 -1.97
CA SER A 310 9.48 -14.92 -3.34
C SER A 310 8.99 -16.27 -3.90
N ALA A 311 9.13 -17.33 -3.12
CA ALA A 311 8.64 -18.66 -3.48
C ALA A 311 7.11 -18.67 -3.69
N ASN A 312 6.36 -18.00 -2.82
CA ASN A 312 4.90 -17.89 -2.95
C ASN A 312 4.48 -17.11 -4.21
N ILE A 313 5.19 -16.03 -4.56
CA ILE A 313 4.96 -15.26 -5.78
C ILE A 313 5.17 -16.13 -7.02
N LEU A 314 6.25 -16.92 -7.06
CA LEU A 314 6.52 -17.86 -8.16
C LEU A 314 5.41 -18.91 -8.29
N GLN A 315 4.98 -19.48 -7.16
CA GLN A 315 3.88 -20.45 -7.12
C GLN A 315 2.55 -19.83 -7.60
N LEU A 316 2.25 -18.59 -7.20
CA LEU A 316 1.08 -17.84 -7.66
C LEU A 316 1.14 -17.61 -9.17
N HIS A 317 2.27 -17.14 -9.69
CA HIS A 317 2.46 -16.91 -11.11
C HIS A 317 2.22 -18.20 -11.93
N GLN A 318 2.80 -19.31 -11.49
CA GLN A 318 2.60 -20.61 -12.14
C GLN A 318 1.14 -21.07 -12.09
N THR A 319 0.49 -20.91 -10.94
CA THR A 319 -0.91 -21.31 -10.75
C THR A 319 -1.85 -20.46 -11.61
N THR A 320 -1.63 -19.14 -11.66
CA THR A 320 -2.39 -18.23 -12.53
C THR A 320 -2.22 -18.59 -14.00
N GLY A 321 -1.00 -18.87 -14.47
CA GLY A 321 -0.77 -19.28 -15.85
C GLY A 321 -1.43 -20.63 -16.22
N ASN A 322 -1.56 -21.54 -15.26
CA ASN A 322 -2.32 -22.78 -15.48
C ASN A 322 -3.83 -22.51 -15.55
N LEU A 323 -4.36 -21.67 -14.66
CA LEU A 323 -5.77 -21.31 -14.66
C LEU A 323 -6.19 -20.55 -15.93
N GLU A 324 -5.31 -19.71 -16.50
CA GLU A 324 -5.56 -19.05 -17.79
C GLU A 324 -5.71 -20.08 -18.94
N ARG A 325 -4.90 -21.15 -18.92
CA ARG A 325 -5.01 -22.24 -19.90
C ARG A 325 -6.32 -23.01 -19.73
N ASP A 326 -6.64 -23.40 -18.50
CA ASP A 326 -7.89 -24.11 -18.19
C ASP A 326 -9.11 -23.27 -18.59
N LEU A 327 -9.06 -21.96 -18.36
CA LEU A 327 -10.10 -21.02 -18.75
C LEU A 327 -10.33 -21.00 -20.26
N SER A 328 -9.25 -21.00 -21.05
CA SER A 328 -9.32 -21.08 -22.51
C SER A 328 -10.00 -22.37 -22.97
N ASP A 329 -9.65 -23.51 -22.36
CA ASP A 329 -10.22 -24.81 -22.71
C ASP A 329 -11.72 -24.89 -22.36
N VAL A 330 -12.12 -24.41 -21.19
CA VAL A 330 -13.52 -24.36 -20.77
C VAL A 330 -14.32 -23.40 -21.66
N SER A 331 -13.70 -22.30 -22.12
CA SER A 331 -14.32 -21.34 -23.05
C SER A 331 -14.61 -21.99 -24.41
N ALA A 332 -13.65 -22.75 -24.95
CA ALA A 332 -13.85 -23.52 -26.17
C ALA A 332 -15.00 -24.54 -26.03
N GLN A 333 -15.09 -25.22 -24.88
CA GLN A 333 -16.16 -26.17 -24.60
C GLN A 333 -17.53 -25.48 -24.48
N ALA A 334 -17.62 -24.33 -23.82
CA ALA A 334 -18.86 -23.56 -23.70
C ALA A 334 -19.37 -23.09 -25.07
N LEU A 335 -18.46 -22.62 -25.93
CA LEU A 335 -18.78 -22.25 -27.31
C LEU A 335 -19.25 -23.45 -28.14
N SER A 336 -18.63 -24.62 -27.95
CA SER A 336 -19.06 -25.87 -28.59
C SER A 336 -20.45 -26.29 -28.13
N LEU A 337 -20.78 -26.18 -26.84
CA LEU A 337 -22.12 -26.47 -26.32
C LEU A 337 -23.18 -25.57 -26.94
N SER A 338 -22.90 -24.26 -27.05
CA SER A 338 -23.78 -23.33 -27.75
C SER A 338 -23.97 -23.74 -29.22
N SER A 339 -22.89 -24.05 -29.94
CA SER A 339 -22.99 -24.50 -31.34
C SER A 339 -23.80 -25.78 -31.50
N GLN A 340 -23.61 -26.77 -30.60
CA GLN A 340 -24.37 -28.02 -30.64
C GLN A 340 -25.87 -27.78 -30.39
N ALA A 341 -26.22 -26.88 -29.48
CA ALA A 341 -27.61 -26.50 -29.27
C ALA A 341 -28.21 -25.82 -30.52
N GLU A 342 -27.46 -24.94 -31.18
CA GLU A 342 -27.87 -24.33 -32.47
C GLU A 342 -28.12 -25.39 -33.55
N ASP A 343 -27.26 -26.40 -33.64
CA ASP A 343 -27.43 -27.51 -34.61
C ASP A 343 -28.65 -28.39 -34.26
N ILE A 344 -28.91 -28.65 -32.98
CA ILE A 344 -30.14 -29.35 -32.55
C ILE A 344 -31.38 -28.54 -32.96
N PHE A 345 -31.39 -27.23 -32.75
CA PHE A 345 -32.49 -26.39 -33.20
C PHE A 345 -32.70 -26.45 -34.72
N ARG A 346 -31.62 -26.50 -35.51
CA ARG A 346 -31.71 -26.68 -36.96
C ARG A 346 -32.28 -28.05 -37.33
N LEU A 347 -31.85 -29.13 -36.67
CA LEU A 347 -32.37 -30.48 -36.93
C LEU A 347 -33.86 -30.60 -36.56
N LEU A 348 -34.32 -29.87 -35.55
CA LEU A 348 -35.73 -29.81 -35.17
C LEU A 348 -36.62 -29.11 -36.21
N GLU A 349 -36.05 -28.46 -37.24
CA GLU A 349 -36.81 -27.87 -38.36
C GLU A 349 -37.68 -28.90 -39.07
N SER A 350 -37.22 -30.14 -39.22
CA SER A 350 -37.98 -31.20 -39.89
C SER A 350 -39.08 -31.83 -39.02
N PHE A 351 -39.23 -31.37 -37.78
CA PHE A 351 -40.18 -31.91 -36.82
C PHE A 351 -41.25 -30.86 -36.44
N ASP A 352 -42.47 -31.33 -36.18
CA ASP A 352 -43.57 -30.47 -35.77
C ASP A 352 -43.46 -30.13 -34.27
N VAL A 353 -42.52 -29.23 -33.95
CA VAL A 353 -42.28 -28.73 -32.58
C VAL A 353 -43.22 -27.56 -32.29
N ASN A 354 -43.98 -27.66 -31.20
CA ASN A 354 -44.86 -26.59 -30.73
C ASN A 354 -44.31 -26.00 -29.42
N ASP A 355 -43.44 -25.00 -29.54
CA ASP A 355 -42.87 -24.26 -28.42
C ASP A 355 -42.66 -22.78 -28.78
N ARG A 356 -42.14 -21.99 -27.84
CA ARG A 356 -41.92 -20.56 -28.08
C ARG A 356 -40.88 -20.30 -29.18
N ASN A 357 -39.88 -21.16 -29.33
CA ASN A 357 -38.86 -20.97 -30.34
C ASN A 357 -39.43 -21.22 -31.74
N SER A 358 -40.34 -22.19 -31.90
CA SER A 358 -41.04 -22.43 -33.16
C SER A 358 -42.06 -21.34 -33.50
N GLU A 359 -42.76 -20.78 -32.51
CA GLU A 359 -43.61 -19.59 -32.71
C GLU A 359 -42.78 -18.41 -33.26
N VAL A 360 -41.66 -18.08 -32.61
CA VAL A 360 -40.79 -16.98 -33.04
C VAL A 360 -40.15 -17.28 -34.40
N ARG A 361 -39.79 -18.54 -34.68
CA ARG A 361 -39.28 -18.98 -35.97
C ARG A 361 -40.25 -18.66 -37.09
N ASP A 362 -41.51 -19.02 -36.91
CA ASP A 362 -42.53 -18.87 -37.95
C ASP A 362 -42.85 -17.37 -38.16
N ILE A 363 -42.86 -16.58 -37.09
CA ILE A 363 -42.96 -15.10 -37.17
C ILE A 363 -41.76 -14.53 -37.94
N ALA A 364 -40.52 -14.95 -37.63
CA ALA A 364 -39.33 -14.42 -38.27
C ALA A 364 -39.31 -14.75 -39.78
N ILE A 365 -39.59 -16.01 -40.15
CA ILE A 365 -39.61 -16.45 -41.55
C ILE A 365 -40.70 -15.71 -42.34
N SER A 366 -41.91 -15.63 -41.80
CA SER A 366 -43.04 -14.97 -42.48
C SER A 366 -42.80 -13.46 -42.62
N THR A 367 -42.20 -12.83 -41.60
CA THR A 367 -41.85 -11.40 -41.62
C THR A 367 -40.72 -11.12 -42.60
N ALA A 368 -39.65 -11.93 -42.61
CA ALA A 368 -38.56 -11.78 -43.56
C ALA A 368 -39.04 -11.87 -45.02
N LYS A 369 -39.94 -12.81 -45.31
CA LYS A 369 -40.61 -12.92 -46.62
C LYS A 369 -41.47 -11.69 -46.94
N THR A 370 -42.16 -11.14 -45.94
CA THR A 370 -42.99 -9.93 -46.09
C THR A 370 -42.11 -8.72 -46.40
N ILE A 371 -41.01 -8.52 -45.68
CA ILE A 371 -40.05 -7.46 -45.92
C ILE A 371 -39.45 -7.58 -47.33
N GLY A 372 -39.01 -8.79 -47.71
CA GLY A 372 -38.51 -9.07 -49.06
C GLY A 372 -39.51 -8.64 -50.14
N LYS A 373 -40.77 -9.10 -50.05
CA LYS A 373 -41.84 -8.72 -50.99
C LYS A 373 -42.10 -7.21 -51.02
N ARG A 374 -42.08 -6.54 -49.86
CA ARG A 374 -42.27 -5.09 -49.77
C ARG A 374 -41.13 -4.33 -50.45
N PHE A 375 -39.89 -4.81 -50.30
CA PHE A 375 -38.73 -4.23 -50.97
C PHE A 375 -38.80 -4.45 -52.48
N GLU A 376 -39.21 -5.64 -52.95
CA GLU A 376 -39.43 -5.90 -54.37
C GLU A 376 -40.53 -5.01 -54.98
N GLN A 377 -41.62 -4.79 -54.24
CA GLN A 377 -42.70 -3.88 -54.65
C GLN A 377 -42.23 -2.44 -54.73
N ALA A 378 -41.44 -1.98 -53.74
CA ALA A 378 -40.88 -0.62 -53.73
C ALA A 378 -39.92 -0.39 -54.90
N ILE A 379 -39.09 -1.39 -55.25
CA ILE A 379 -38.23 -1.32 -56.44
C ILE A 379 -39.08 -1.20 -57.71
N LYS A 380 -40.14 -2.01 -57.85
CA LYS A 380 -41.05 -1.95 -59.00
C LYS A 380 -41.82 -0.63 -59.09
N ALA A 381 -42.16 -0.03 -57.94
CA ALA A 381 -42.85 1.26 -57.85
C ALA A 381 -41.92 2.46 -58.08
N GLY A 382 -40.60 2.26 -58.09
CA GLY A 382 -39.61 3.33 -58.21
C GLY A 382 -39.33 4.09 -56.92
N ASP A 383 -39.78 3.58 -55.76
CA ASP A 383 -39.55 4.20 -54.45
C ASP A 383 -38.07 4.11 -54.01
N ILE A 384 -37.33 3.10 -54.49
CA ILE A 384 -35.89 2.94 -54.30
C ILE A 384 -35.28 2.18 -55.48
N ALA A 385 -34.08 2.57 -55.94
CA ALA A 385 -33.35 1.80 -56.94
C ALA A 385 -32.72 0.55 -56.31
N GLU A 386 -32.72 -0.59 -57.03
CA GLU A 386 -32.10 -1.83 -56.53
C GLU A 386 -30.62 -1.63 -56.15
N SER A 387 -29.87 -0.84 -56.92
CA SER A 387 -28.47 -0.50 -56.60
C SER A 387 -28.32 0.28 -55.30
N GLN A 388 -29.30 1.09 -54.91
CA GLN A 388 -29.29 1.82 -53.64
C GLN A 388 -29.66 0.91 -52.47
N LEU A 389 -30.60 -0.02 -52.66
CA LEU A 389 -30.97 -0.99 -51.63
C LEU A 389 -29.83 -1.96 -51.28
N PHE A 390 -28.99 -2.28 -52.27
CA PHE A 390 -27.82 -3.15 -52.12
C PHE A 390 -26.49 -2.38 -52.00
N SER A 391 -26.50 -1.07 -51.75
CA SER A 391 -25.29 -0.30 -51.43
C SER A 391 -25.02 -0.38 -49.93
N PHE A 392 -24.04 -1.22 -49.58
CA PHE A 392 -23.54 -1.39 -48.20
C PHE A 392 -22.40 -0.42 -47.88
N ASP A 393 -22.48 0.80 -48.44
CA ASP A 393 -21.49 1.85 -48.27
C ASP A 393 -21.78 2.62 -46.98
N TYR A 394 -21.17 2.19 -45.88
CA TYR A 394 -21.37 2.79 -44.57
C TYR A 394 -20.59 4.10 -44.45
N THR A 395 -21.31 5.22 -44.36
CA THR A 395 -20.70 6.53 -44.09
C THR A 395 -20.87 6.88 -42.61
N PRO A 396 -19.78 7.06 -41.84
CA PRO A 396 -19.88 7.46 -40.43
C PRO A 396 -20.65 8.78 -40.25
N ILE A 397 -21.53 8.82 -39.26
CA ILE A 397 -22.22 10.04 -38.84
C ILE A 397 -21.36 10.73 -37.79
N ALA A 398 -20.85 11.92 -38.13
CA ALA A 398 -19.99 12.70 -37.24
C ALA A 398 -20.68 13.00 -35.89
N ASN A 399 -19.87 13.09 -34.82
CA ASN A 399 -20.32 13.43 -33.47
C ASN A 399 -21.34 12.45 -32.86
N THR A 400 -21.24 11.16 -33.18
CA THR A 400 -22.05 10.11 -32.57
C THR A 400 -21.19 9.17 -31.71
N ASN A 401 -21.65 8.87 -30.49
CA ASN A 401 -21.03 7.92 -29.58
C ASN A 401 -22.13 7.15 -28.82
N PRO A 402 -22.44 5.88 -29.13
CA PRO A 402 -21.71 4.96 -30.02
C PRO A 402 -21.69 5.40 -31.49
N LEU A 403 -20.67 4.96 -32.25
CA LEU A 403 -20.51 5.30 -33.66
C LEU A 403 -21.73 4.83 -34.48
N LYS A 404 -22.32 5.76 -35.24
CA LYS A 404 -23.41 5.49 -36.18
C LYS A 404 -22.97 5.68 -37.62
N HIS A 405 -23.67 5.02 -38.53
CA HIS A 405 -23.43 5.05 -39.96
C HIS A 405 -24.71 5.43 -40.71
N THR A 406 -24.59 5.91 -41.92
CA THR A 406 -25.72 6.07 -42.84
C THR A 406 -25.45 5.37 -44.17
N THR A 407 -26.52 4.93 -44.81
CA THR A 407 -26.55 4.21 -46.09
C THR A 407 -27.60 4.81 -47.03
N PRO A 408 -27.49 4.61 -48.35
CA PRO A 408 -28.48 5.13 -49.32
C PRO A 408 -29.91 4.61 -49.11
N PHE A 409 -30.08 3.45 -48.44
CA PHE A 409 -31.40 2.86 -48.20
C PHE A 409 -32.05 3.28 -46.87
N ASP A 410 -31.35 4.03 -46.01
CA ASP A 410 -31.86 4.42 -44.68
C ASP A 410 -33.21 5.11 -44.71
N LYS A 411 -33.38 6.13 -45.58
CA LYS A 411 -34.63 6.89 -45.68
C LYS A 411 -35.80 6.00 -46.11
N PHE A 412 -35.52 5.02 -46.96
CA PHE A 412 -36.50 4.07 -47.44
C PHE A 412 -36.90 3.09 -46.33
N THR A 413 -35.91 2.49 -45.66
CA THR A 413 -36.17 1.54 -44.57
C THR A 413 -36.83 2.22 -43.37
N ASP A 414 -36.48 3.48 -43.05
CA ASP A 414 -37.11 4.25 -41.96
C ASP A 414 -38.59 4.52 -42.22
N LYS A 415 -39.02 4.53 -43.49
CA LYS A 415 -40.43 4.65 -43.88
C LYS A 415 -41.17 3.30 -43.83
N ILE A 416 -40.56 2.23 -44.32
CA ILE A 416 -41.25 0.94 -44.56
C ILE A 416 -41.17 -0.01 -43.37
N LEU A 417 -39.99 -0.15 -42.75
CA LEU A 417 -39.77 -1.16 -41.72
C LEU A 417 -40.60 -0.96 -40.45
N PRO A 418 -40.87 0.27 -39.95
CA PRO A 418 -41.67 0.43 -38.74
C PRO A 418 -43.09 -0.13 -38.84
N GLU A 419 -43.72 -0.05 -40.02
CA GLU A 419 -45.07 -0.60 -40.25
C GLU A 419 -45.11 -2.14 -40.13
N ILE A 420 -43.97 -2.80 -40.28
CA ILE A 420 -43.83 -4.26 -40.20
C ILE A 420 -43.29 -4.69 -38.82
N GLN A 421 -42.32 -3.94 -38.29
CA GLN A 421 -41.59 -4.28 -37.06
C GLN A 421 -42.36 -3.95 -35.78
N GLU A 422 -43.04 -2.81 -35.73
CA GLU A 422 -43.73 -2.33 -34.52
C GLU A 422 -44.94 -3.20 -34.12
N PRO A 423 -45.79 -3.69 -35.05
CA PRO A 423 -46.90 -4.55 -34.69
C PRO A 423 -46.49 -5.81 -33.94
N LEU A 424 -45.30 -6.36 -34.21
CA LEU A 424 -44.80 -7.57 -33.55
C LEU A 424 -44.57 -7.37 -32.05
N LEU A 425 -44.03 -6.23 -31.64
CA LEU A 425 -43.83 -5.89 -30.21
C LEU A 425 -45.15 -5.62 -29.49
N THR A 426 -46.19 -5.21 -30.24
CA THR A 426 -47.53 -4.96 -29.69
C THR A 426 -48.33 -6.25 -29.56
N ALA A 427 -48.18 -7.16 -30.52
CA ALA A 427 -48.87 -8.45 -30.56
C ALA A 427 -48.24 -9.49 -29.62
N HIS A 428 -46.93 -9.40 -29.36
CA HIS A 428 -46.19 -10.37 -28.55
C HIS A 428 -45.35 -9.64 -27.49
N ASP A 429 -45.85 -9.60 -26.25
CA ASP A 429 -45.23 -8.90 -25.12
C ASP A 429 -43.85 -9.45 -24.71
N PHE A 430 -43.59 -10.73 -24.99
CA PHE A 430 -42.32 -11.40 -24.72
C PHE A 430 -41.21 -11.06 -25.71
N ILE A 431 -41.54 -10.45 -26.86
CA ILE A 431 -40.56 -9.99 -27.85
C ILE A 431 -39.94 -8.68 -27.36
N ILE A 432 -38.64 -8.70 -27.12
CA ILE A 432 -37.89 -7.53 -26.67
C ILE A 432 -37.54 -6.63 -27.85
N TYR A 433 -37.13 -7.19 -28.98
CA TYR A 433 -36.94 -6.43 -30.22
C TYR A 433 -37.22 -7.29 -31.44
N ALA A 434 -37.57 -6.64 -32.55
CA ALA A 434 -37.73 -7.28 -33.84
C ALA A 434 -37.32 -6.28 -34.93
N GLY A 435 -36.34 -6.64 -35.75
CA GLY A 435 -35.92 -5.74 -36.82
C GLY A 435 -35.02 -6.36 -37.88
N ALA A 436 -34.97 -5.68 -39.02
CA ALA A 436 -34.16 -6.08 -40.15
C ALA A 436 -32.75 -5.50 -40.03
N VAL A 437 -31.76 -6.35 -40.24
CA VAL A 437 -30.36 -5.99 -40.42
C VAL A 437 -29.92 -6.36 -41.82
N ASP A 438 -28.98 -5.62 -42.38
CA ASP A 438 -28.35 -6.03 -43.63
C ASP A 438 -27.38 -7.21 -43.43
N LYS A 439 -26.79 -7.69 -44.53
CA LYS A 439 -25.89 -8.85 -44.50
C LYS A 439 -24.64 -8.69 -43.64
N ASN A 440 -24.25 -7.45 -43.30
CA ASN A 440 -23.10 -7.16 -42.45
C ASN A 440 -23.52 -6.80 -41.01
N GLY A 441 -24.79 -7.00 -40.65
CA GLY A 441 -25.30 -6.72 -39.30
C GLY A 441 -25.58 -5.24 -39.03
N TYR A 442 -25.66 -4.41 -40.06
CA TYR A 442 -26.08 -3.01 -39.92
C TYR A 442 -27.59 -2.93 -39.69
N PHE A 443 -28.00 -2.17 -38.68
CA PHE A 443 -29.39 -2.01 -38.25
C PHE A 443 -29.96 -0.67 -38.77
N PRO A 444 -30.44 -0.58 -40.02
CA PRO A 444 -30.88 0.70 -40.58
C PRO A 444 -32.04 1.29 -39.80
N THR A 445 -33.05 0.49 -39.46
CA THR A 445 -34.25 0.95 -38.78
C THR A 445 -34.62 -0.04 -37.70
N HIS A 446 -34.67 0.42 -36.46
CA HIS A 446 -34.97 -0.39 -35.28
C HIS A 446 -36.35 -0.02 -34.75
N ASN A 447 -36.86 -0.81 -33.80
CA ASN A 447 -38.08 -0.46 -33.09
C ASN A 447 -38.01 0.95 -32.45
N LYS A 448 -39.15 1.64 -32.33
CA LYS A 448 -39.26 3.02 -31.82
C LYS A 448 -38.61 3.18 -30.45
N LYS A 449 -38.81 2.22 -29.54
CA LYS A 449 -38.22 2.26 -28.19
C LYS A 449 -36.68 2.24 -28.18
N PHE A 450 -36.05 1.76 -29.25
CA PHE A 450 -34.59 1.78 -29.43
C PHE A 450 -34.15 2.75 -30.53
N SER A 451 -35.00 3.73 -30.88
CA SER A 451 -34.75 4.75 -31.88
C SER A 451 -34.96 6.16 -31.32
N GLN A 452 -34.74 6.34 -30.01
CA GLN A 452 -34.94 7.63 -29.33
C GLN A 452 -33.90 8.66 -29.80
N PRO A 453 -34.21 9.97 -29.83
CA PRO A 453 -33.23 11.00 -30.19
C PRO A 453 -31.96 10.90 -29.34
N LEU A 454 -30.80 11.15 -29.96
CA LEU A 454 -29.51 11.15 -29.25
C LEU A 454 -29.44 12.29 -28.23
N THR A 455 -28.91 11.96 -27.06
CA THR A 455 -28.80 12.87 -25.91
C THR A 455 -27.38 13.41 -25.71
N GLY A 456 -26.36 12.74 -26.28
CA GLY A 456 -24.95 13.03 -26.06
C GLY A 456 -24.36 12.33 -24.84
N ASN A 457 -25.17 11.62 -24.05
CA ASN A 457 -24.71 10.76 -22.95
C ASN A 457 -24.55 9.32 -23.46
N TYR A 458 -23.33 8.78 -23.35
CA TYR A 458 -22.99 7.47 -23.90
C TYR A 458 -23.89 6.34 -23.40
N ASP A 459 -24.10 6.22 -22.08
CA ASP A 459 -24.86 5.11 -21.50
C ASP A 459 -26.35 5.17 -21.89
N THR A 460 -26.90 6.39 -21.93
CA THR A 460 -28.29 6.64 -22.32
C THR A 460 -28.50 6.32 -23.80
N ASP A 461 -27.58 6.77 -24.65
CA ASP A 461 -27.65 6.59 -26.11
C ASP A 461 -27.39 5.13 -26.50
N LEU A 462 -26.48 4.43 -25.80
CA LEU A 462 -26.20 3.00 -25.97
C LEU A 462 -27.43 2.13 -25.68
N ALA A 463 -28.22 2.49 -24.67
CA ALA A 463 -29.42 1.77 -24.28
C ALA A 463 -30.63 2.08 -25.19
N ASN A 464 -30.88 3.36 -25.49
CA ASN A 464 -32.13 3.84 -26.06
C ASN A 464 -32.07 4.17 -27.56
N ASN A 465 -30.88 4.21 -28.18
CA ASN A 465 -30.71 4.45 -29.61
C ASN A 465 -29.75 3.43 -30.26
N ARG A 466 -30.33 2.31 -30.71
CA ARG A 466 -29.65 1.17 -31.33
C ARG A 466 -29.75 1.14 -32.86
N THR A 467 -30.38 2.15 -33.48
CA THR A 467 -30.42 2.31 -34.95
C THR A 467 -29.09 2.77 -35.52
N LYS A 468 -28.93 2.60 -36.83
CA LYS A 468 -27.80 3.12 -37.61
C LYS A 468 -26.45 2.60 -37.10
N ARG A 469 -26.44 1.45 -36.42
CA ARG A 469 -25.27 0.81 -35.84
C ARG A 469 -24.98 -0.49 -36.56
N ILE A 470 -23.71 -0.85 -36.63
CA ILE A 470 -23.26 -2.16 -37.07
C ILE A 470 -23.06 -2.98 -35.79
N PHE A 471 -23.68 -4.16 -35.74
CA PHE A 471 -23.50 -5.14 -34.67
C PHE A 471 -22.53 -6.21 -35.17
N ASP A 472 -21.24 -5.97 -34.96
CA ASP A 472 -20.12 -6.81 -35.38
C ASP A 472 -19.76 -7.91 -34.37
N ASP A 473 -20.50 -8.01 -33.27
CA ASP A 473 -20.43 -9.11 -32.34
C ASP A 473 -20.83 -10.45 -33.00
N LYS A 474 -20.47 -11.57 -32.35
CA LYS A 474 -20.73 -12.92 -32.87
C LYS A 474 -22.21 -13.15 -33.21
N THR A 475 -23.13 -12.64 -32.40
CA THR A 475 -24.58 -12.83 -32.61
C THR A 475 -25.07 -11.94 -33.76
N GLY A 476 -24.69 -10.67 -33.76
CA GLY A 476 -25.11 -9.68 -34.76
C GLY A 476 -24.63 -9.97 -36.19
N SER A 477 -23.34 -10.27 -36.34
CA SER A 477 -22.72 -10.58 -37.65
C SER A 477 -23.34 -11.82 -38.30
N ARG A 478 -23.55 -12.89 -37.52
CA ARG A 478 -24.11 -14.15 -38.01
C ARG A 478 -25.59 -14.04 -38.37
N CYS A 479 -26.36 -13.20 -37.68
CA CYS A 479 -27.75 -12.94 -38.05
C CYS A 479 -27.85 -12.38 -39.48
N GLY A 480 -27.09 -11.32 -39.78
CA GLY A 480 -27.14 -10.68 -41.10
C GLY A 480 -26.64 -11.61 -42.21
N ALA A 481 -25.58 -12.36 -41.94
CA ALA A 481 -24.94 -13.24 -42.93
C ALA A 481 -25.64 -14.60 -43.11
N ASN A 482 -26.59 -14.97 -42.24
CA ASN A 482 -27.25 -16.28 -42.29
C ASN A 482 -28.05 -16.46 -43.58
N THR A 483 -27.79 -17.53 -44.33
CA THR A 483 -28.55 -17.92 -45.53
C THR A 483 -29.43 -19.15 -45.34
N SER A 484 -29.37 -19.81 -44.18
CA SER A 484 -30.24 -20.94 -43.81
C SER A 484 -31.66 -20.46 -43.50
N THR A 485 -32.66 -21.35 -43.50
CA THR A 485 -34.08 -21.00 -43.26
C THR A 485 -34.28 -20.12 -42.03
N PHE A 486 -33.59 -20.44 -40.93
CA PHE A 486 -33.46 -19.61 -39.75
C PHE A 486 -32.17 -19.92 -39.00
N LEU A 487 -31.83 -19.07 -38.04
CA LEU A 487 -30.73 -19.26 -37.10
C LEU A 487 -31.20 -18.80 -35.71
N LEU A 488 -31.21 -19.71 -34.74
CA LEU A 488 -31.50 -19.40 -33.34
C LEU A 488 -30.19 -19.39 -32.55
N GLN A 489 -29.83 -18.26 -31.97
CA GLN A 489 -28.63 -18.08 -31.15
C GLN A 489 -29.03 -17.72 -29.73
N THR A 490 -28.35 -18.28 -28.74
CA THR A 490 -28.51 -17.87 -27.34
C THR A 490 -27.27 -17.16 -26.87
N TYR A 491 -27.43 -15.96 -26.35
CA TYR A 491 -26.33 -15.12 -25.90
C TYR A 491 -26.70 -14.36 -24.64
N LYS A 492 -25.69 -13.94 -23.88
CA LYS A 492 -25.87 -13.09 -22.70
C LYS A 492 -25.54 -11.66 -23.09
N ARG A 493 -26.47 -10.73 -22.82
CA ARG A 493 -26.22 -9.30 -23.03
C ARG A 493 -25.26 -8.78 -21.97
N ASP A 494 -24.64 -7.62 -22.23
CA ASP A 494 -23.84 -6.85 -21.26
C ASP A 494 -24.62 -6.56 -19.96
N THR A 495 -25.95 -6.54 -20.02
CA THR A 495 -26.86 -6.38 -18.87
C THR A 495 -27.00 -7.63 -18.00
N GLY A 496 -26.38 -8.75 -18.38
CA GLY A 496 -26.50 -10.04 -17.70
C GLY A 496 -27.77 -10.84 -18.03
N GLU A 497 -28.64 -10.35 -18.90
CA GLU A 497 -29.83 -11.08 -19.37
C GLU A 497 -29.46 -12.10 -20.44
N VAL A 498 -29.95 -13.34 -20.31
CA VAL A 498 -29.83 -14.36 -21.36
C VAL A 498 -30.97 -14.22 -22.36
N MET A 499 -30.61 -14.08 -23.63
CA MET A 499 -31.51 -13.78 -24.72
C MET A 499 -31.41 -14.84 -25.79
N HIS A 500 -32.54 -15.17 -26.37
CA HIS A 500 -32.61 -15.85 -27.66
C HIS A 500 -32.68 -14.78 -28.76
N ASP A 501 -31.88 -14.95 -29.79
CA ASP A 501 -31.92 -14.20 -31.04
C ASP A 501 -32.25 -15.18 -32.17
N LEU A 502 -33.45 -15.06 -32.71
CA LEU A 502 -33.86 -15.86 -33.84
C LEU A 502 -33.88 -14.98 -35.09
N SER A 503 -33.18 -15.41 -36.13
CA SER A 503 -33.09 -14.69 -37.39
C SER A 503 -33.50 -15.52 -38.59
N ALA A 504 -34.09 -14.89 -39.60
CA ALA A 504 -34.44 -15.50 -40.89
C ALA A 504 -33.97 -14.59 -42.05
N PRO A 505 -33.46 -15.15 -43.16
CA PRO A 505 -32.90 -14.37 -44.25
C PRO A 505 -33.97 -13.61 -45.04
N ILE A 506 -33.65 -12.37 -45.39
CA ILE A 506 -34.43 -11.50 -46.27
C ILE A 506 -33.81 -11.59 -47.67
N TYR A 507 -34.60 -12.08 -48.61
CA TYR A 507 -34.26 -12.10 -50.03
C TYR A 507 -35.11 -11.06 -50.78
N VAL A 508 -34.48 -10.35 -51.72
CA VAL A 508 -35.11 -9.38 -52.61
C VAL A 508 -34.69 -9.71 -54.04
N ASN A 509 -35.63 -10.01 -54.93
CA ASN A 509 -35.36 -10.46 -56.30
C ASN A 509 -34.38 -11.66 -56.34
N GLY A 510 -34.46 -12.56 -55.36
CA GLY A 510 -33.58 -13.72 -55.23
C GLY A 510 -32.16 -13.43 -54.71
N LYS A 511 -31.82 -12.17 -54.39
CA LYS A 511 -30.53 -11.78 -53.78
C LYS A 511 -30.67 -11.63 -52.27
N HIS A 512 -29.69 -12.14 -51.52
CA HIS A 512 -29.65 -12.01 -50.06
C HIS A 512 -29.33 -10.56 -49.68
N TRP A 513 -30.25 -9.89 -49.00
CA TRP A 513 -30.08 -8.52 -48.53
C TRP A 513 -29.53 -8.46 -47.09
N GLY A 514 -30.04 -9.34 -46.23
CA GLY A 514 -29.67 -9.45 -44.82
C GLY A 514 -30.64 -10.33 -44.04
N GLY A 515 -30.74 -10.15 -42.73
CA GLY A 515 -31.57 -10.97 -41.85
C GLY A 515 -32.65 -10.19 -41.11
N PHE A 516 -33.81 -10.79 -40.90
CA PHE A 516 -34.79 -10.32 -39.94
C PHE A 516 -34.60 -11.04 -38.61
N ARG A 517 -34.26 -10.31 -37.54
CA ARG A 517 -34.01 -10.87 -36.20
C ARG A 517 -35.06 -10.47 -35.19
N ILE A 518 -35.36 -11.41 -34.30
CA ILE A 518 -36.25 -11.24 -33.16
C ILE A 518 -35.48 -11.65 -31.90
N GLY A 519 -35.33 -10.69 -30.98
CA GLY A 519 -34.74 -10.92 -29.68
C GLY A 519 -35.81 -11.07 -28.60
N TYR A 520 -35.76 -12.14 -27.82
CA TYR A 520 -36.69 -12.44 -26.74
C TYR A 520 -35.97 -13.09 -25.56
N LYS A 521 -36.54 -12.98 -24.37
CA LYS A 521 -35.92 -13.56 -23.16
C LYS A 521 -35.86 -15.08 -23.30
N ALA A 522 -34.67 -15.64 -23.09
CA ALA A 522 -34.53 -17.08 -22.99
C ALA A 522 -35.14 -17.52 -21.66
N GLN A 523 -36.18 -18.35 -21.70
CA GLN A 523 -36.81 -18.92 -20.52
C GLN A 523 -36.54 -20.41 -20.51
N ALA A 524 -36.09 -20.93 -19.37
CA ALA A 524 -36.19 -22.36 -19.09
C ALA A 524 -37.68 -22.68 -18.98
N GLN A 525 -38.16 -23.61 -19.82
CA GLN A 525 -39.56 -24.03 -19.87
C GLN A 525 -39.77 -25.33 -19.10
#